data_AF-A0A351UNQ6-F1
#
_entry.id   AF-A0A351UNQ6-F1
#
_cell.length_a   1.000
_cell.length_b   1.000
_cell.length_c   1.000
_cell.angle_alpha   90.00
_cell.angle_beta   90.00
_cell.angle_gamma   90.00
#
_symmetry.space_group_name_H-M   'P 1'
#
loop_
_entity.id
_entity.type
_entity.pdbx_description
1 polymer ?
#
loop_
_entity_poly.entity_id
_entity_poly.type
_entity_poly.pdbx_seq_one_letter_code
_entity_poly.pdbx_strand_id
1 'polypeptide(L)'
;MKNLVLPALICSSLLLTGCGLFKQKAAAHYLEKAAAAAQKQNLSPAEADAAFAQIDKAVSYDPGSYRTVEVLEELAAAAAAGGYAKAQDLEAAALRKILAQADTNWAAQAAMLNIMSARGDLSGLADAALAAGKLTSGKNKPDPKTRYCALLTELAATALAAPRLESEAYLNVNRSPRDLFEKTAIYSSAVAQAADLKAEAEKLAAADPSLKQAAPAGLVSLAGDAASVALKDTEEIARAADFTAKAESNRAFKTAVVLTVQGNAALLAKDFEKARLFYQGALSQYPALIDARRQLAETDFQEGASLAAGGQSKKAADVLLTRAYGGVNSVIQDSVSTPNRMPFMTHAAFLGETYALKAAAISAMKGVEGDKKKKTALAKLELEFKTALDNALKLCPECRLARELFDYYTKEGF
;
A
#
# COMPACT_ATOMS: atom_id res chain seq x y z
N MET A 1 -1.61 -63.59 -33.43
CA MET A 1 -1.92 -62.13 -33.50
C MET A 1 -1.26 -61.38 -32.34
N LYS A 2 0.08 -61.36 -32.23
CA LYS A 2 0.82 -60.62 -31.18
C LYS A 2 1.93 -59.69 -31.72
N ASN A 3 2.16 -59.67 -33.04
CA ASN A 3 3.30 -58.95 -33.64
C ASN A 3 2.94 -57.63 -34.36
N LEU A 4 1.67 -57.18 -34.27
CA LEU A 4 1.19 -55.93 -34.89
C LEU A 4 1.04 -54.76 -33.91
N VAL A 5 1.18 -55.00 -32.60
CA VAL A 5 0.97 -53.97 -31.56
C VAL A 5 2.21 -53.07 -31.40
N LEU A 6 3.42 -53.62 -31.54
CA LEU A 6 4.68 -52.88 -31.38
C LEU A 6 4.95 -51.83 -32.49
N PRO A 7 4.76 -52.12 -33.79
CA PRO A 7 4.95 -51.11 -34.84
C PRO A 7 3.88 -50.02 -34.81
N ALA A 8 2.63 -50.34 -34.40
CA ALA A 8 1.57 -49.37 -34.23
C ALA A 8 1.84 -48.40 -33.06
N LEU A 9 2.42 -48.88 -31.96
CA LEU A 9 2.85 -48.04 -30.84
C LEU A 9 4.03 -47.12 -31.20
N ILE A 10 4.98 -47.62 -32.00
CA ILE A 10 6.14 -46.84 -32.49
C ILE A 10 5.73 -45.79 -33.53
N CYS A 11 4.80 -46.11 -34.44
CA CYS A 11 4.25 -45.11 -35.36
C CYS A 11 3.39 -44.07 -34.63
N SER A 12 2.64 -44.47 -33.60
CA SER A 12 1.85 -43.54 -32.79
C SER A 12 2.73 -42.59 -31.98
N SER A 13 3.84 -43.07 -31.41
CA SER A 13 4.80 -42.22 -30.69
C SER A 13 5.59 -41.29 -31.64
N LEU A 14 5.93 -41.72 -32.86
CA LEU A 14 6.56 -40.88 -33.88
C LEU A 14 5.61 -39.82 -34.48
N LEU A 15 4.31 -40.12 -34.61
CA LEU A 15 3.30 -39.15 -35.04
C LEU A 15 2.98 -38.12 -33.94
N LEU A 16 3.06 -38.52 -32.66
CA LEU A 16 2.89 -37.62 -31.53
C LEU A 16 4.11 -36.71 -31.31
N THR A 17 5.33 -37.17 -31.55
CA THR A 17 6.55 -36.32 -31.49
C THR A 17 6.66 -35.35 -32.65
N GLY A 18 6.22 -35.74 -33.86
CA GLY A 18 6.16 -34.85 -35.03
C GLY A 18 5.21 -33.66 -34.86
N CYS A 19 4.09 -33.85 -34.14
CA CYS A 19 3.16 -32.76 -33.81
C CYS A 19 3.78 -31.71 -32.88
N GLY A 20 4.68 -32.10 -31.97
CA GLY A 20 5.35 -31.20 -31.04
C GLY A 20 6.30 -30.21 -31.74
N LEU A 21 7.14 -30.73 -32.64
CA LEU A 21 8.10 -29.90 -33.39
C LEU A 21 7.42 -28.91 -34.34
N PHE A 22 6.31 -29.31 -34.97
CA PHE A 22 5.53 -28.41 -35.82
C PHE A 22 4.92 -27.26 -35.02
N LYS A 23 4.30 -27.56 -33.86
CA LYS A 23 3.74 -26.54 -32.97
C LYS A 23 4.82 -25.59 -32.46
N GLN A 24 5.98 -26.09 -32.06
CA GLN A 24 7.11 -25.25 -31.62
C GLN A 24 7.60 -24.31 -32.72
N LYS A 25 7.75 -24.79 -33.96
CA LYS A 25 8.13 -23.93 -35.10
C LYS A 25 7.07 -22.90 -35.43
N ALA A 26 5.80 -23.28 -35.37
CA ALA A 26 4.69 -22.34 -35.57
C ALA A 26 4.67 -21.27 -34.48
N ALA A 27 4.84 -21.65 -33.21
CA ALA A 27 4.95 -20.72 -32.09
C ALA A 27 6.11 -19.74 -32.29
N ALA A 28 7.31 -20.23 -32.63
CA ALA A 28 8.48 -19.41 -32.89
C ALA A 28 8.27 -18.40 -34.03
N HIS A 29 7.69 -18.83 -35.15
CA HIS A 29 7.40 -17.96 -36.29
C HIS A 29 6.47 -16.80 -35.93
N TYR A 30 5.43 -17.05 -35.14
CA TYR A 30 4.53 -15.99 -34.69
C TYR A 30 5.20 -15.08 -33.65
N LEU A 31 6.01 -15.66 -32.77
CA LEU A 31 6.73 -14.94 -31.73
C LEU A 31 7.80 -14.00 -32.30
N GLU A 32 8.52 -14.41 -33.34
CA GLU A 32 9.50 -13.58 -34.05
C GLU A 32 8.85 -12.32 -34.66
N LYS A 33 7.62 -12.45 -35.20
CA LYS A 33 6.87 -11.30 -35.72
C LYS A 33 6.47 -10.32 -34.63
N ALA A 34 6.05 -10.82 -33.47
CA ALA A 34 5.74 -9.99 -32.31
C ALA A 34 7.00 -9.30 -31.76
N ALA A 35 8.12 -10.02 -31.66
CA ALA A 35 9.40 -9.48 -31.22
C ALA A 35 9.92 -8.37 -32.16
N ALA A 36 9.80 -8.56 -33.47
CA ALA A 36 10.14 -7.53 -34.45
C ALA A 36 9.28 -6.26 -34.30
N ALA A 37 8.02 -6.40 -33.88
CA ALA A 37 7.17 -5.26 -33.57
C ALA A 37 7.62 -4.55 -32.28
N ALA A 38 7.96 -5.30 -31.22
CA ALA A 38 8.42 -4.75 -29.94
C ALA A 38 9.70 -3.89 -30.08
N GLN A 39 10.53 -4.14 -31.10
CA GLN A 39 11.75 -3.36 -31.36
C GLN A 39 11.51 -2.05 -32.12
N LYS A 40 10.29 -1.77 -32.60
CA LYS A 40 10.00 -0.51 -33.31
C LYS A 40 9.87 0.65 -32.32
N GLN A 41 10.53 1.77 -32.62
CA GLN A 41 10.46 2.98 -31.79
C GLN A 41 9.08 3.64 -31.77
N ASN A 42 8.30 3.53 -32.84
CA ASN A 42 6.96 4.10 -32.96
C ASN A 42 6.02 3.04 -33.53
N LEU A 43 5.33 2.32 -32.64
CA LEU A 43 4.34 1.32 -33.03
C LEU A 43 2.98 1.98 -33.24
N SER A 44 2.42 1.90 -34.45
CA SER A 44 1.05 2.38 -34.65
C SER A 44 0.04 1.46 -33.93
N PRO A 45 -1.15 1.96 -33.55
CA PRO A 45 -2.18 1.14 -32.89
C PRO A 45 -2.54 -0.14 -33.67
N ALA A 46 -2.63 -0.07 -35.00
CA ALA A 46 -2.94 -1.23 -35.84
C ALA A 46 -1.80 -2.26 -35.87
N GLU A 47 -0.55 -1.81 -35.86
CA GLU A 47 0.61 -2.70 -35.75
C GLU A 47 0.70 -3.35 -34.37
N ALA A 48 0.36 -2.60 -33.32
CA ALA A 48 0.27 -3.14 -31.96
C ALA A 48 -0.77 -4.26 -31.88
N ASP A 49 -2.00 -4.02 -32.35
CA ASP A 49 -3.06 -5.04 -32.38
C ASP A 49 -2.65 -6.27 -33.18
N ALA A 50 -2.02 -6.08 -34.34
CA ALA A 50 -1.54 -7.17 -35.17
C ALA A 50 -0.43 -7.99 -34.48
N ALA A 51 0.44 -7.33 -33.70
CA ALA A 51 1.51 -7.97 -32.95
C ALA A 51 0.98 -8.75 -31.75
N PHE A 52 0.05 -8.20 -30.97
CA PHE A 52 -0.64 -8.92 -29.89
C PHE A 52 -1.41 -10.13 -30.44
N ALA A 53 -2.02 -10.01 -31.61
CA ALA A 53 -2.65 -11.15 -32.29
C ALA A 53 -1.64 -12.24 -32.71
N GLN A 54 -0.36 -11.91 -32.95
CA GLN A 54 0.67 -12.94 -33.17
C GLN A 54 1.05 -13.64 -31.86
N ILE A 55 1.14 -12.91 -30.73
CA ILE A 55 1.31 -13.53 -29.40
C ILE A 55 0.19 -14.52 -29.15
N ASP A 56 -1.06 -14.13 -29.41
CA ASP A 56 -2.23 -14.99 -29.22
C ASP A 56 -2.17 -16.30 -29.99
N LYS A 57 -1.59 -16.26 -31.20
CA LYS A 57 -1.33 -17.45 -32.02
C LYS A 57 -0.18 -18.26 -31.44
N ALA A 58 0.92 -17.63 -31.05
CA ALA A 58 2.06 -18.31 -30.42
C ALA A 58 1.63 -19.09 -29.16
N VAL A 59 0.84 -18.46 -28.28
CA VAL A 59 0.27 -19.08 -27.08
C VAL A 59 -0.58 -20.31 -27.40
N SER A 60 -1.35 -20.30 -28.50
CA SER A 60 -2.18 -21.45 -28.89
C SER A 60 -1.36 -22.67 -29.33
N TYR A 61 -0.12 -22.45 -29.75
CA TYR A 61 0.79 -23.53 -30.16
C TYR A 61 1.70 -23.99 -29.02
N ASP A 62 2.15 -23.08 -28.16
CA ASP A 62 3.04 -23.37 -27.02
C ASP A 62 2.73 -22.48 -25.79
N PRO A 63 1.68 -22.81 -25.01
CA PRO A 63 1.25 -22.00 -23.86
C PRO A 63 2.23 -22.03 -22.68
N GLY A 64 3.17 -22.99 -22.65
CA GLY A 64 4.20 -23.10 -21.60
C GLY A 64 5.46 -22.27 -21.88
N SER A 65 5.51 -21.54 -23.00
CA SER A 65 6.71 -20.84 -23.44
C SER A 65 7.04 -19.62 -22.59
N TYR A 66 8.16 -19.67 -21.85
CA TYR A 66 8.70 -18.51 -21.14
C TYR A 66 9.03 -17.35 -22.08
N ARG A 67 9.58 -17.66 -23.26
CA ARG A 67 9.92 -16.65 -24.27
C ARG A 67 8.69 -15.90 -24.78
N THR A 68 7.52 -16.53 -24.76
CA THR A 68 6.27 -15.86 -25.12
C THR A 68 5.89 -14.77 -24.13
N VAL A 69 6.12 -15.00 -22.84
CA VAL A 69 5.88 -13.99 -21.79
C VAL A 69 6.87 -12.83 -21.94
N GLU A 70 8.16 -13.11 -22.12
CA GLU A 70 9.18 -12.06 -22.29
C GLU A 70 8.87 -11.13 -23.46
N VAL A 71 8.57 -11.68 -24.63
CA VAL A 71 8.24 -10.87 -25.82
C VAL A 71 6.91 -10.13 -25.64
N LEU A 72 5.96 -10.70 -24.89
CA LEU A 72 4.71 -10.03 -24.57
C LEU A 72 4.95 -8.80 -23.68
N GLU A 73 5.78 -8.91 -22.65
CA GLU A 73 6.17 -7.79 -21.78
C GLU A 73 6.93 -6.70 -22.58
N GLU A 74 7.89 -7.11 -23.42
CA GLU A 74 8.62 -6.20 -24.32
C GLU A 74 7.67 -5.46 -25.27
N LEU A 75 6.72 -6.17 -25.88
CA LEU A 75 5.72 -5.60 -26.78
C LEU A 75 4.79 -4.63 -26.05
N ALA A 76 4.31 -5.00 -24.87
CA ALA A 76 3.44 -4.15 -24.07
C ALA A 76 4.13 -2.86 -23.62
N ALA A 77 5.39 -2.96 -23.17
CA ALA A 77 6.21 -1.81 -22.82
C ALA A 77 6.45 -0.88 -24.03
N ALA A 78 6.83 -1.43 -25.18
CA ALA A 78 7.05 -0.65 -26.40
C ALA A 78 5.76 0.03 -26.89
N ALA A 79 4.64 -0.69 -26.88
CA ALA A 79 3.34 -0.14 -27.28
C ALA A 79 2.87 0.97 -26.32
N ALA A 80 3.04 0.77 -25.00
CA ALA A 80 2.72 1.78 -23.99
C ALA A 80 3.58 3.05 -24.16
N ALA A 81 4.89 2.89 -24.40
CA ALA A 81 5.81 4.00 -24.67
C ALA A 81 5.41 4.79 -25.94
N GLY A 82 4.85 4.10 -26.94
CA GLY A 82 4.26 4.71 -28.14
C GLY A 82 2.87 5.34 -27.92
N GLY A 83 2.35 5.38 -26.69
CA GLY A 83 1.05 5.97 -26.36
C GLY A 83 -0.15 5.04 -26.63
N TYR A 84 0.06 3.74 -26.84
CA TYR A 84 -1.04 2.82 -27.09
C TYR A 84 -1.77 2.43 -25.80
N ALA A 85 -2.91 3.09 -25.55
CA ALA A 85 -3.66 2.97 -24.30
C ALA A 85 -4.14 1.54 -23.96
N LYS A 86 -4.31 0.64 -24.94
CA LYS A 86 -4.79 -0.74 -24.70
C LYS A 86 -3.67 -1.76 -24.43
N ALA A 87 -2.40 -1.35 -24.45
CA ALA A 87 -1.27 -2.27 -24.36
C ALA A 87 -1.35 -3.19 -23.12
N GLN A 88 -1.57 -2.61 -21.94
CA GLN A 88 -1.65 -3.38 -20.69
C GLN A 88 -2.91 -4.27 -20.61
N ASP A 89 -4.02 -3.88 -21.22
CA ASP A 89 -5.23 -4.71 -21.25
C ASP A 89 -5.06 -5.95 -22.16
N LEU A 90 -4.39 -5.78 -23.30
CA LEU A 90 -4.07 -6.88 -24.21
C LEU A 90 -3.02 -7.81 -23.59
N GLU A 91 -2.03 -7.25 -22.90
CA GLU A 91 -1.07 -8.01 -22.10
C GLU A 91 -1.76 -8.86 -21.04
N ALA A 92 -2.61 -8.25 -20.20
CA ALA A 92 -3.37 -8.97 -19.19
C ALA A 92 -4.27 -10.06 -19.80
N ALA A 93 -4.92 -9.79 -20.93
CA ALA A 93 -5.75 -10.79 -21.62
C ALA A 93 -4.93 -11.99 -22.11
N ALA A 94 -3.77 -11.75 -22.73
CA ALA A 94 -2.88 -12.79 -23.20
C ALA A 94 -2.31 -13.62 -22.03
N LEU A 95 -1.90 -12.98 -20.93
CA LEU A 95 -1.43 -13.67 -19.73
C LEU A 95 -2.53 -14.54 -19.09
N ARG A 96 -3.78 -14.07 -19.00
CA ARG A 96 -4.90 -14.91 -18.52
C ARG A 96 -5.10 -16.15 -19.39
N LYS A 97 -4.98 -16.01 -20.71
CA LYS A 97 -5.09 -17.12 -21.66
C LYS A 97 -3.95 -18.12 -21.54
N ILE A 98 -2.73 -17.64 -21.23
CA ILE A 98 -1.58 -18.49 -20.90
C ILE A 98 -1.88 -19.27 -19.62
N LEU A 99 -2.26 -18.59 -18.54
CA LEU A 99 -2.53 -19.20 -17.23
C LEU A 99 -3.72 -20.17 -17.24
N ALA A 100 -4.70 -19.96 -18.11
CA ALA A 100 -5.81 -20.90 -18.31
C ALA A 100 -5.38 -22.22 -18.97
N GLN A 101 -4.27 -22.22 -19.72
CA GLN A 101 -3.73 -23.40 -20.41
C GLN A 101 -2.52 -24.03 -19.70
N ALA A 102 -1.79 -23.22 -18.94
CA ALA A 102 -0.61 -23.59 -18.17
C ALA A 102 -0.56 -22.76 -16.88
N ASP A 103 -1.29 -23.22 -15.85
CA ASP A 103 -1.40 -22.57 -14.54
C ASP A 103 -0.06 -22.48 -13.78
N THR A 104 0.88 -23.35 -14.12
CA THR A 104 2.27 -23.38 -13.65
C THR A 104 3.24 -22.60 -14.54
N ASN A 105 2.76 -21.78 -15.47
CA ASN A 105 3.62 -20.83 -16.18
C ASN A 105 4.01 -19.68 -15.24
N TRP A 106 5.08 -19.91 -14.47
CA TRP A 106 5.55 -19.03 -13.40
C TRP A 106 5.97 -17.64 -13.88
N ALA A 107 6.43 -17.50 -15.12
CA ALA A 107 6.72 -16.19 -15.70
C ALA A 107 5.42 -15.41 -15.95
N ALA A 108 4.39 -16.07 -16.50
CA ALA A 108 3.08 -15.45 -16.69
C ALA A 108 2.42 -15.08 -15.35
N GLN A 109 2.60 -15.90 -14.30
CA GLN A 109 2.15 -15.57 -12.95
C GLN A 109 2.83 -14.29 -12.44
N ALA A 110 4.15 -14.18 -12.55
CA ALA A 110 4.89 -13.00 -12.12
C ALA A 110 4.45 -11.72 -12.86
N ALA A 111 4.34 -11.80 -14.20
CA ALA A 111 3.87 -10.67 -15.01
C ALA A 111 2.43 -10.24 -14.64
N MET A 112 1.54 -11.22 -14.41
CA MET A 112 0.17 -10.93 -13.98
C MET A 112 0.12 -10.24 -12.61
N LEU A 113 0.92 -10.68 -11.65
CA LEU A 113 1.01 -10.06 -10.32
C LEU A 113 1.48 -8.59 -10.40
N ASN A 114 2.44 -8.30 -11.28
CA ASN A 114 2.88 -6.92 -11.54
C ASN A 114 1.73 -6.05 -12.06
N ILE A 115 0.95 -6.55 -13.02
CA ILE A 115 -0.22 -5.82 -13.57
C ILE A 115 -1.27 -5.60 -12.48
N MET A 116 -1.59 -6.63 -11.69
CA MET A 116 -2.56 -6.52 -10.59
C MET A 116 -2.12 -5.50 -9.55
N SER A 117 -0.85 -5.52 -9.15
CA SER A 117 -0.27 -4.55 -8.21
C SER A 117 -0.32 -3.13 -8.77
N ALA A 118 0.10 -2.91 -10.02
CA ALA A 118 0.06 -1.60 -10.68
C ALA A 118 -1.36 -1.02 -10.77
N ARG A 119 -2.38 -1.89 -10.90
CA ARG A 119 -3.80 -1.50 -10.91
C ARG A 119 -4.42 -1.35 -9.52
N GLY A 120 -3.73 -1.79 -8.47
CA GLY A 120 -4.29 -1.87 -7.13
C GLY A 120 -5.43 -2.91 -6.99
N ASP A 121 -5.41 -3.98 -7.79
CA ASP A 121 -6.40 -5.06 -7.75
C ASP A 121 -6.15 -5.99 -6.55
N LEU A 122 -6.57 -5.54 -5.35
CA LEU A 122 -6.43 -6.31 -4.12
C LEU A 122 -7.16 -7.65 -4.17
N SER A 123 -8.32 -7.73 -4.84
CA SER A 123 -9.06 -8.98 -5.03
C SER A 123 -8.27 -9.98 -5.87
N GLY A 124 -7.73 -9.54 -7.01
CA GLY A 124 -6.91 -10.38 -7.88
C GLY A 124 -5.64 -10.89 -7.18
N LEU A 125 -4.98 -10.02 -6.40
CA LEU A 125 -3.83 -10.43 -5.59
C LEU A 125 -4.21 -11.47 -4.52
N ALA A 126 -5.34 -11.29 -3.84
CA ALA A 126 -5.82 -12.26 -2.85
C ALA A 126 -6.19 -13.61 -3.48
N ASP A 127 -6.86 -13.59 -4.64
CA ASP A 127 -7.20 -14.81 -5.39
C ASP A 127 -5.94 -15.54 -5.88
N ALA A 128 -4.93 -14.80 -6.36
CA ALA A 128 -3.65 -15.36 -6.78
C ALA A 128 -2.87 -15.97 -5.61
N ALA A 129 -2.83 -15.30 -4.45
CA ALA A 129 -2.23 -15.85 -3.24
C ALA A 129 -2.93 -17.14 -2.81
N LEU A 130 -4.27 -17.15 -2.79
CA LEU A 130 -5.06 -18.35 -2.43
C LEU A 130 -4.84 -19.51 -3.41
N ALA A 131 -4.77 -19.21 -4.71
CA ALA A 131 -4.50 -20.22 -5.74
C ALA A 131 -3.10 -20.83 -5.57
N ALA A 132 -2.09 -20.00 -5.32
CA ALA A 132 -0.73 -20.44 -5.06
C ALA A 132 -0.63 -21.26 -3.75
N GLY A 133 -1.30 -20.84 -2.68
CA GLY A 133 -1.32 -21.56 -1.40
C GLY A 133 -1.98 -22.94 -1.47
N LYS A 134 -2.95 -23.14 -2.38
CA LYS A 134 -3.51 -24.48 -2.66
C LYS A 134 -2.49 -25.41 -3.32
N LEU A 135 -1.57 -24.85 -4.12
CA LEU A 135 -0.48 -25.61 -4.74
C LEU A 135 0.61 -25.95 -3.74
N THR A 136 0.90 -25.09 -2.75
CA THR A 136 1.90 -25.37 -1.71
C THR A 136 1.45 -26.45 -0.70
N SER A 137 0.15 -26.47 -0.37
CA SER A 137 -0.45 -27.31 0.69
C SER A 137 -1.25 -28.53 0.19
N GLY A 138 -1.27 -28.78 -1.11
CA GLY A 138 -2.09 -29.82 -1.75
C GLY A 138 -1.86 -31.26 -1.23
N LYS A 139 -2.92 -32.08 -1.26
CA LYS A 139 -2.91 -33.50 -0.81
C LYS A 139 -1.87 -34.37 -1.55
N ASN A 140 -1.59 -34.03 -2.80
CA ASN A 140 -0.48 -34.60 -3.54
C ASN A 140 0.70 -33.66 -3.34
N LYS A 141 1.71 -34.07 -2.55
CA LYS A 141 2.92 -33.26 -2.35
C LYS A 141 3.47 -32.86 -3.74
N PRO A 142 3.37 -31.59 -4.16
CA PRO A 142 3.93 -31.16 -5.42
C PRO A 142 5.43 -31.46 -5.44
N ASP A 143 6.00 -31.59 -6.64
CA ASP A 143 7.44 -31.68 -6.73
C ASP A 143 8.10 -30.43 -6.09
N PRO A 144 9.33 -30.55 -5.57
CA PRO A 144 9.97 -29.47 -4.84
C PRO A 144 10.07 -28.14 -5.63
N LYS A 145 10.20 -28.19 -6.96
CA LYS A 145 10.33 -27.00 -7.80
C LYS A 145 8.99 -26.27 -7.94
N THR A 146 7.93 -27.01 -8.21
CA THR A 146 6.55 -26.49 -8.24
C THR A 146 6.17 -25.89 -6.89
N ARG A 147 6.49 -26.57 -5.78
CA ARG A 147 6.24 -26.05 -4.43
C ARG A 147 6.95 -24.72 -4.21
N TYR A 148 8.22 -24.64 -4.57
CA TYR A 148 9.03 -23.44 -4.39
C TYR A 148 8.48 -22.26 -5.21
N CYS A 149 8.12 -22.48 -6.47
CA CYS A 149 7.55 -21.42 -7.31
C CYS A 149 6.16 -20.99 -6.84
N ALA A 150 5.33 -21.92 -6.39
CA ALA A 150 4.03 -21.60 -5.79
C ALA A 150 4.22 -20.74 -4.53
N LEU A 151 5.18 -21.08 -3.67
CA LEU A 151 5.47 -20.33 -2.46
C LEU A 151 5.97 -18.91 -2.76
N LEU A 152 6.83 -18.74 -3.77
CA LEU A 152 7.26 -17.42 -4.23
C LEU A 152 6.10 -16.60 -4.81
N THR A 153 5.17 -17.25 -5.52
CA THR A 153 3.97 -16.60 -6.07
C THR A 153 3.05 -16.14 -4.95
N GLU A 154 2.81 -16.98 -3.94
CA GLU A 154 2.01 -16.64 -2.76
C GLU A 154 2.64 -15.48 -1.97
N LEU A 155 3.96 -15.53 -1.77
CA LEU A 155 4.73 -14.46 -1.13
C LEU A 155 4.60 -13.15 -1.90
N ALA A 156 4.85 -13.17 -3.22
CA ALA A 156 4.75 -11.99 -4.05
C ALA A 156 3.35 -11.37 -4.00
N ALA A 157 2.30 -12.18 -4.22
CA ALA A 157 0.92 -11.70 -4.22
C ALA A 157 0.52 -11.08 -2.87
N THR A 158 0.86 -11.75 -1.77
CA THR A 158 0.58 -11.28 -0.40
C THR A 158 1.33 -9.99 -0.09
N ALA A 159 2.63 -9.93 -0.40
CA ALA A 159 3.47 -8.78 -0.12
C ALA A 159 3.12 -7.56 -1.00
N LEU A 160 2.74 -7.76 -2.26
CA LEU A 160 2.30 -6.69 -3.16
C LEU A 160 1.00 -6.02 -2.71
N ALA A 161 0.14 -6.73 -1.96
CA ALA A 161 -1.09 -6.17 -1.42
C ALA A 161 -0.85 -5.23 -0.23
N ALA A 162 0.23 -5.44 0.54
CA ALA A 162 0.45 -4.77 1.82
C ALA A 162 0.52 -3.23 1.72
N PRO A 163 1.30 -2.60 0.82
CA PRO A 163 1.37 -1.13 0.73
C PRO A 163 0.02 -0.48 0.38
N ARG A 164 -0.81 -1.18 -0.39
CA ARG A 164 -2.13 -0.69 -0.77
C ARG A 164 -3.12 -0.81 0.38
N LEU A 165 -3.09 -1.91 1.13
CA LEU A 165 -3.88 -2.07 2.36
C LEU A 165 -3.51 -1.01 3.40
N GLU A 166 -2.23 -0.73 3.57
CA GLU A 166 -1.71 0.35 4.43
C GLU A 166 -2.32 1.71 4.02
N SER A 167 -2.24 2.04 2.73
CA SER A 167 -2.78 3.30 2.19
C SER A 167 -4.30 3.41 2.36
N GLU A 168 -5.04 2.33 2.09
CA GLU A 168 -6.50 2.29 2.27
C GLU A 168 -6.89 2.42 3.74
N ALA A 169 -6.17 1.77 4.64
CA ALA A 169 -6.43 1.87 6.07
C ALA A 169 -6.12 3.29 6.60
N TYR A 170 -5.01 3.90 6.18
CA TYR A 170 -4.67 5.29 6.51
C TYR A 170 -5.76 6.27 6.08
N LEU A 171 -6.29 6.15 4.86
CA LEU A 171 -7.39 7.01 4.38
C LEU A 171 -8.68 6.85 5.20
N ASN A 172 -8.89 5.68 5.80
CA ASN A 172 -10.08 5.38 6.60
C ASN A 172 -10.01 5.91 8.04
N VAL A 173 -8.83 6.33 8.53
CA VAL A 173 -8.68 7.03 9.81
C VAL A 173 -9.59 8.26 9.92
N ASN A 174 -9.97 8.87 8.78
CA ASN A 174 -10.82 10.05 8.75
C ASN A 174 -12.22 9.82 8.15
N ARG A 175 -12.58 8.57 7.84
CA ARG A 175 -13.81 8.29 7.04
C ARG A 175 -14.68 7.18 7.61
N SER A 176 -14.10 6.01 7.86
CA SER A 176 -14.87 4.79 8.12
C SER A 176 -14.22 3.98 9.22
N PRO A 177 -14.81 3.95 10.43
CA PRO A 177 -14.28 3.13 11.52
C PRO A 177 -14.24 1.64 11.14
N ARG A 178 -15.28 1.17 10.45
CA ARG A 178 -15.38 -0.23 10.03
C ARG A 178 -14.23 -0.60 9.11
N ASP A 179 -14.03 0.19 8.05
CA ASP A 179 -13.03 -0.12 7.03
C ASP A 179 -11.61 0.09 7.59
N LEU A 180 -11.41 1.01 8.55
CA LEU A 180 -10.15 1.13 9.30
C LEU A 180 -9.81 -0.18 10.02
N PHE A 181 -10.73 -0.73 10.83
CA PHE A 181 -10.46 -1.98 11.55
C PHE A 181 -10.23 -3.15 10.60
N GLU A 182 -11.08 -3.29 9.59
CA GLU A 182 -10.98 -4.37 8.60
C GLU A 182 -9.64 -4.31 7.87
N LYS A 183 -9.27 -3.16 7.30
CA LYS A 183 -8.04 -3.02 6.51
C LYS A 183 -6.79 -3.12 7.36
N THR A 184 -6.80 -2.62 8.60
CA THR A 184 -5.67 -2.79 9.52
C THR A 184 -5.45 -4.26 9.88
N ALA A 185 -6.54 -5.00 10.14
CA ALA A 185 -6.45 -6.43 10.44
C ALA A 185 -5.94 -7.24 9.23
N ILE A 186 -6.45 -6.95 8.02
CA ILE A 186 -5.99 -7.61 6.79
C ILE A 186 -4.51 -7.27 6.54
N TYR A 187 -4.10 -6.01 6.69
CA TYR A 187 -2.69 -5.60 6.59
C TYR A 187 -1.81 -6.39 7.56
N SER A 188 -2.18 -6.42 8.85
CA SER A 188 -1.41 -7.12 9.88
C SER A 188 -1.30 -8.63 9.61
N SER A 189 -2.37 -9.27 9.12
CA SER A 189 -2.34 -10.66 8.70
C SER A 189 -1.45 -10.88 7.47
N ALA A 190 -1.52 -10.00 6.47
CA ALA A 190 -0.78 -10.12 5.23
C ALA A 190 0.74 -9.98 5.45
N VAL A 191 1.19 -9.02 6.28
CA VAL A 191 2.62 -8.87 6.59
C VAL A 191 3.17 -10.02 7.43
N ALA A 192 2.38 -10.57 8.36
CA ALA A 192 2.76 -11.76 9.11
C ALA A 192 2.89 -12.98 8.18
N GLN A 193 1.89 -13.21 7.33
CA GLN A 193 1.93 -14.29 6.34
C GLN A 193 3.09 -14.13 5.37
N ALA A 194 3.37 -12.92 4.87
CA ALA A 194 4.52 -12.66 4.00
C ALA A 194 5.85 -12.98 4.70
N ALA A 195 5.99 -12.68 6.00
CA ALA A 195 7.18 -13.05 6.76
C ALA A 195 7.35 -14.58 6.87
N ASP A 196 6.26 -15.30 7.17
CA ASP A 196 6.27 -16.77 7.26
C ASP A 196 6.60 -17.43 5.91
N LEU A 197 5.95 -16.97 4.83
CA LEU A 197 6.18 -17.46 3.46
C LEU A 197 7.63 -17.22 3.02
N LYS A 198 8.18 -16.04 3.33
CA LYS A 198 9.59 -15.71 3.05
C LYS A 198 10.53 -16.66 3.79
N ALA A 199 10.32 -16.86 5.09
CA ALA A 199 11.14 -17.76 5.90
C ALA A 199 11.06 -19.21 5.38
N GLU A 200 9.87 -19.66 4.96
CA GLU A 200 9.71 -20.99 4.37
C GLU A 200 10.43 -21.11 3.01
N ALA A 201 10.36 -20.08 2.16
CA ALA A 201 11.02 -20.07 0.85
C ALA A 201 12.55 -20.09 0.99
N GLU A 202 13.07 -19.30 1.92
CA GLU A 202 14.50 -19.29 2.26
C GLU A 202 14.95 -20.64 2.82
N LYS A 203 14.15 -21.27 3.69
CA LYS A 203 14.43 -22.61 4.22
C LYS A 203 14.46 -23.67 3.13
N LEU A 204 13.51 -23.67 2.19
CA LEU A 204 13.50 -24.61 1.07
C LEU A 204 14.72 -24.42 0.17
N ALA A 205 15.04 -23.17 -0.17
CA ALA A 205 16.18 -22.86 -1.02
C ALA A 205 17.54 -23.14 -0.34
N ALA A 206 17.61 -23.06 0.99
CA ALA A 206 18.79 -23.46 1.75
C ALA A 206 18.98 -24.98 1.78
N ALA A 207 17.87 -25.75 1.84
CA ALA A 207 17.90 -27.20 1.81
C ALA A 207 18.25 -27.76 0.41
N ASP A 208 17.82 -27.07 -0.66
CA ASP A 208 18.16 -27.39 -2.04
C ASP A 208 18.41 -26.11 -2.86
N PRO A 209 19.68 -25.69 -3.03
CA PRO A 209 20.03 -24.51 -3.81
C PRO A 209 19.63 -24.58 -5.29
N SER A 210 19.40 -25.78 -5.84
CA SER A 210 18.99 -25.93 -7.24
C SER A 210 17.57 -25.40 -7.50
N LEU A 211 16.75 -25.24 -6.46
CA LEU A 211 15.41 -24.67 -6.55
C LEU A 211 15.42 -23.22 -7.05
N LYS A 212 16.46 -22.44 -6.68
CA LYS A 212 16.62 -21.06 -7.18
C LYS A 212 16.85 -21.00 -8.69
N GLN A 213 17.42 -22.05 -9.29
CA GLN A 213 17.63 -22.14 -10.74
C GLN A 213 16.37 -22.62 -11.48
N ALA A 214 15.42 -23.23 -10.76
CA ALA A 214 14.18 -23.74 -11.33
C ALA A 214 13.07 -22.67 -11.42
N ALA A 215 13.10 -21.66 -10.55
CA ALA A 215 12.18 -20.54 -10.59
C ALA A 215 12.63 -19.49 -11.63
N PRO A 216 11.71 -18.90 -12.41
CA PRO A 216 12.06 -17.78 -13.29
C PRO A 216 12.65 -16.61 -12.49
N ALA A 217 13.70 -15.99 -13.01
CA ALA A 217 14.38 -14.87 -12.34
C ALA A 217 13.42 -13.71 -12.00
N GLY A 218 12.46 -13.41 -12.89
CA GLY A 218 11.44 -12.39 -12.65
C GLY A 218 10.55 -12.68 -11.45
N LEU A 219 10.18 -13.95 -11.23
CA LEU A 219 9.38 -14.34 -10.05
C LEU A 219 10.20 -14.21 -8.75
N VAL A 220 11.47 -14.63 -8.78
CA VAL A 220 12.38 -14.50 -7.63
C VAL A 220 12.59 -13.04 -7.25
N SER A 221 12.87 -12.18 -8.23
CA SER A 221 13.04 -10.74 -8.02
C SER A 221 11.75 -10.13 -7.47
N LEU A 222 10.61 -10.37 -8.12
CA LEU A 222 9.32 -9.82 -7.70
C LEU A 222 8.99 -10.19 -6.26
N ALA A 223 9.12 -11.47 -5.89
CA ALA A 223 8.86 -11.92 -4.53
C ALA A 223 9.84 -11.28 -3.52
N GLY A 224 11.13 -11.19 -3.87
CA GLY A 224 12.15 -10.58 -3.03
C GLY A 224 11.93 -9.09 -2.80
N ASP A 225 11.66 -8.34 -3.87
CA ASP A 225 11.42 -6.90 -3.85
C ASP A 225 10.11 -6.57 -3.12
N ALA A 226 9.03 -7.28 -3.44
CA ALA A 226 7.74 -7.10 -2.76
C ALA A 226 7.85 -7.39 -1.26
N ALA A 227 8.50 -8.50 -0.87
CA ALA A 227 8.70 -8.82 0.53
C ALA A 227 9.61 -7.81 1.24
N SER A 228 10.65 -7.31 0.57
CA SER A 228 11.51 -6.25 1.10
C SER A 228 10.71 -4.99 1.42
N VAL A 229 9.84 -4.56 0.49
CA VAL A 229 8.98 -3.39 0.70
C VAL A 229 7.93 -3.62 1.78
N ALA A 230 7.25 -4.78 1.79
CA ALA A 230 6.19 -5.08 2.74
C ALA A 230 6.70 -5.25 4.18
N LEU A 231 7.93 -5.73 4.35
CA LEU A 231 8.53 -6.05 5.66
C LEU A 231 9.52 -4.98 6.17
N LYS A 232 9.66 -3.84 5.46
CA LYS A 232 10.64 -2.80 5.81
C LYS A 232 10.35 -2.07 7.12
N ASP A 233 9.07 -1.82 7.43
CA ASP A 233 8.66 -0.98 8.54
C ASP A 233 8.18 -1.84 9.72
N THR A 234 9.14 -2.36 10.48
CA THR A 234 8.87 -3.25 11.61
C THR A 234 8.09 -2.57 12.73
N GLU A 235 8.25 -1.26 12.90
CA GLU A 235 7.50 -0.50 13.90
C GLU A 235 6.03 -0.38 13.52
N GLU A 236 5.71 -0.09 12.24
CA GLU A 236 4.33 -0.01 11.78
C GLU A 236 3.65 -1.38 11.81
N ILE A 237 4.35 -2.44 11.39
CA ILE A 237 3.83 -3.81 11.48
C ILE A 237 3.46 -4.16 12.93
N ALA A 238 4.33 -3.85 13.89
CA ALA A 238 4.06 -4.08 15.31
C ALA A 238 2.90 -3.23 15.83
N ARG A 239 2.78 -1.98 15.37
CA ARG A 239 1.69 -1.06 15.75
C ARG A 239 0.35 -1.53 15.23
N ALA A 240 0.26 -1.96 13.97
CA ALA A 240 -0.96 -2.49 13.37
C ALA A 240 -1.42 -3.79 14.05
N ALA A 241 -0.47 -4.67 14.43
CA ALA A 241 -0.76 -5.88 15.19
C ALA A 241 -1.27 -5.57 16.61
N ASP A 242 -0.59 -4.68 17.36
CA ASP A 242 -1.03 -4.24 18.69
C ASP A 242 -2.41 -3.57 18.64
N PHE A 243 -2.65 -2.71 17.64
CA PHE A 243 -3.93 -2.07 17.43
C PHE A 243 -5.05 -3.10 17.24
N THR A 244 -4.82 -4.09 16.37
CA THR A 244 -5.81 -5.15 16.07
C THR A 244 -6.10 -5.98 17.31
N ALA A 245 -5.06 -6.49 17.98
CA ALA A 245 -5.19 -7.28 19.20
C ALA A 245 -5.89 -6.50 20.33
N LYS A 246 -5.60 -5.21 20.46
CA LYS A 246 -6.22 -4.33 21.48
C LYS A 246 -7.67 -4.01 21.14
N ALA A 247 -8.00 -3.82 19.86
CA ALA A 247 -9.38 -3.61 19.42
C ALA A 247 -10.26 -4.84 19.70
N GLU A 248 -9.70 -6.05 19.57
CA GLU A 248 -10.40 -7.29 19.89
C GLU A 248 -10.58 -7.51 21.40
N SER A 249 -9.51 -7.28 22.18
CA SER A 249 -9.50 -7.55 23.62
C SER A 249 -10.08 -6.45 24.50
N ASN A 250 -10.15 -5.20 24.01
CA ASN A 250 -10.60 -4.05 24.79
C ASN A 250 -11.71 -3.27 24.08
N ARG A 251 -12.96 -3.51 24.50
CA ARG A 251 -14.15 -2.85 23.97
C ARG A 251 -14.13 -1.33 24.15
N ALA A 252 -13.61 -0.82 25.25
CA ALA A 252 -13.55 0.62 25.52
C ALA A 252 -12.58 1.30 24.54
N PHE A 253 -11.41 0.69 24.30
CA PHE A 253 -10.47 1.15 23.27
C PHE A 253 -11.12 1.13 21.87
N LYS A 254 -11.74 0.02 21.48
CA LYS A 254 -12.43 -0.08 20.18
C LYS A 254 -13.50 1.01 20.01
N THR A 255 -14.31 1.22 21.05
CA THR A 255 -15.37 2.25 21.05
C THR A 255 -14.76 3.65 20.94
N ALA A 256 -13.68 3.92 21.68
CA ALA A 256 -12.99 5.21 21.60
C ALA A 256 -12.45 5.49 20.18
N VAL A 257 -11.83 4.50 19.53
CA VAL A 257 -11.38 4.63 18.15
C VAL A 257 -12.54 4.88 17.18
N VAL A 258 -13.67 4.19 17.33
CA VAL A 258 -14.88 4.45 16.53
C VAL A 258 -15.31 5.90 16.64
N LEU A 259 -15.40 6.40 17.87
CA LEU A 259 -15.80 7.78 18.15
C LEU A 259 -14.77 8.77 17.57
N THR A 260 -13.46 8.51 17.72
CA THR A 260 -12.41 9.35 17.14
C THR A 260 -12.54 9.46 15.61
N VAL A 261 -12.72 8.34 14.90
CA VAL A 261 -12.86 8.35 13.43
C VAL A 261 -14.15 9.07 13.00
N GLN A 262 -15.25 8.92 13.75
CA GLN A 262 -16.48 9.68 13.51
C GLN A 262 -16.29 11.19 13.77
N GLY A 263 -15.51 11.53 14.79
CA GLY A 263 -15.07 12.90 15.06
C GLY A 263 -14.28 13.49 13.89
N ASN A 264 -13.34 12.72 13.33
CA ASN A 264 -12.54 13.15 12.18
C ASN A 264 -13.42 13.42 10.96
N ALA A 265 -14.41 12.55 10.68
CA ALA A 265 -15.36 12.77 9.60
C ALA A 265 -16.21 14.04 9.81
N ALA A 266 -16.66 14.31 11.05
CA ALA A 266 -17.39 15.54 11.39
C ALA A 266 -16.50 16.80 11.27
N LEU A 267 -15.24 16.72 11.70
CA LEU A 267 -14.27 17.81 11.59
C LEU A 267 -13.98 18.15 10.13
N LEU A 268 -13.84 17.16 9.25
CA LEU A 268 -13.70 17.37 7.80
C LEU A 268 -14.93 18.08 7.21
N ALA A 269 -16.13 17.77 7.71
CA ALA A 269 -17.37 18.44 7.34
C ALA A 269 -17.57 19.82 8.01
N LYS A 270 -16.60 20.27 8.82
CA LYS A 270 -16.64 21.53 9.61
C LYS A 270 -17.80 21.58 10.61
N ASP A 271 -18.30 20.44 11.05
CA ASP A 271 -19.26 20.30 12.14
C ASP A 271 -18.50 20.17 13.47
N PHE A 272 -17.99 21.32 13.95
CA PHE A 272 -17.09 21.38 15.11
C PHE A 272 -17.77 20.93 16.41
N GLU A 273 -19.06 21.22 16.58
CA GLU A 273 -19.83 20.79 17.74
C GLU A 273 -19.91 19.27 17.82
N LYS A 274 -20.29 18.63 16.70
CA LYS A 274 -20.39 17.18 16.63
C LYS A 274 -19.02 16.50 16.74
N ALA A 275 -18.00 17.06 16.09
CA ALA A 275 -16.62 16.56 16.20
C ALA A 275 -16.16 16.54 17.67
N ARG A 276 -16.38 17.66 18.39
CA ARG A 276 -16.05 17.79 19.82
C ARG A 276 -16.77 16.74 20.67
N LEU A 277 -18.07 16.54 20.47
CA LEU A 277 -18.85 15.52 21.19
C LEU A 277 -18.27 14.12 21.00
N PHE A 278 -17.88 13.77 19.76
CA PHE A 278 -17.26 12.49 19.48
C PHE A 278 -15.90 12.33 20.17
N TYR A 279 -15.02 13.32 20.10
CA TYR A 279 -13.71 13.22 20.75
C TYR A 279 -13.80 13.18 22.27
N GLN A 280 -14.71 13.97 22.86
CA GLN A 280 -15.00 13.90 24.30
C GLN A 280 -15.56 12.53 24.69
N GLY A 281 -16.47 11.99 23.87
CA GLY A 281 -16.95 10.62 24.00
C GLY A 281 -15.81 9.61 23.95
N ALA A 282 -14.90 9.72 22.98
CA ALA A 282 -13.75 8.84 22.84
C ALA A 282 -12.86 8.87 24.09
N LEU A 283 -12.54 10.07 24.59
CA LEU A 283 -11.72 10.26 25.78
C LEU A 283 -12.43 9.81 27.07
N SER A 284 -13.76 9.83 27.12
CA SER A 284 -14.51 9.26 28.26
C SER A 284 -14.43 7.73 28.30
N GLN A 285 -14.36 7.08 27.13
CA GLN A 285 -14.22 5.63 27.00
C GLN A 285 -12.77 5.19 27.24
N TYR A 286 -11.81 5.91 26.67
CA TYR A 286 -10.39 5.57 26.74
C TYR A 286 -9.53 6.84 26.84
N PRO A 287 -9.27 7.36 28.06
CA PRO A 287 -8.55 8.63 28.27
C PRO A 287 -7.12 8.68 27.72
N ALA A 288 -6.49 7.51 27.56
CA ALA A 288 -5.13 7.36 27.03
C ALA A 288 -5.08 7.36 25.49
N LEU A 289 -6.20 7.57 24.78
CA LEU A 289 -6.20 7.71 23.32
C LEU A 289 -5.75 9.11 22.93
N ILE A 290 -4.43 9.34 22.97
CA ILE A 290 -3.85 10.68 22.76
C ILE A 290 -4.18 11.30 21.39
N ASP A 291 -4.46 10.48 20.36
CA ASP A 291 -4.94 10.97 19.07
C ASP A 291 -6.29 11.69 19.19
N ALA A 292 -7.25 11.14 19.94
CA ALA A 292 -8.54 11.80 20.18
C ALA A 292 -8.37 13.17 20.87
N ARG A 293 -7.38 13.27 21.77
CA ARG A 293 -7.05 14.53 22.45
C ARG A 293 -6.42 15.54 21.50
N ARG A 294 -5.52 15.10 20.61
CA ARG A 294 -4.95 15.94 19.57
C ARG A 294 -6.03 16.47 18.64
N GLN A 295 -6.93 15.61 18.18
CA GLN A 295 -8.01 16.00 17.27
C GLN A 295 -9.05 16.92 17.92
N LEU A 296 -9.29 16.77 19.23
CA LEU A 296 -10.08 17.74 20.00
C LEU A 296 -9.41 19.12 19.99
N ALA A 297 -8.09 19.19 20.20
CA ALA A 297 -7.37 20.45 20.13
C ALA A 297 -7.36 21.06 18.72
N GLU A 298 -7.25 20.23 17.68
CA GLU A 298 -7.39 20.66 16.27
C GLU A 298 -8.78 21.23 15.99
N THR A 299 -9.83 20.61 16.54
CA THR A 299 -11.22 21.09 16.42
C THR A 299 -11.37 22.49 17.02
N ASP A 300 -10.88 22.68 18.24
CA ASP A 300 -10.93 23.99 18.90
C ASP A 300 -10.04 25.01 18.16
N PHE A 301 -8.90 24.60 17.61
CA PHE A 301 -8.06 25.47 16.78
C PHE A 301 -8.77 25.93 15.51
N GLN A 302 -9.33 25.01 14.71
CA GLN A 302 -9.96 25.35 13.44
C GLN A 302 -11.19 26.25 13.63
N GLU A 303 -12.02 25.97 14.65
CA GLU A 303 -13.17 26.81 14.97
C GLU A 303 -12.72 28.19 15.49
N GLY A 304 -11.76 28.21 16.42
CA GLY A 304 -11.22 29.47 16.97
C GLY A 304 -10.56 30.35 15.90
N ALA A 305 -9.76 29.76 15.02
CA ALA A 305 -9.14 30.44 13.89
C ALA A 305 -10.19 30.96 12.88
N SER A 306 -11.25 30.18 12.62
CA SER A 306 -12.35 30.61 11.76
C SER A 306 -13.10 31.82 12.34
N LEU A 307 -13.41 31.79 13.65
CA LEU A 307 -14.04 32.92 14.35
C LEU A 307 -13.17 34.18 14.36
N ALA A 308 -11.85 34.01 14.51
CA ALA A 308 -10.87 35.09 14.45
C ALA A 308 -10.82 35.72 13.06
N ALA A 309 -10.65 34.89 12.02
CA ALA A 309 -10.56 35.34 10.63
C ALA A 309 -11.86 36.00 10.14
N GLY A 310 -13.01 35.49 10.56
CA GLY A 310 -14.33 36.06 10.22
C GLY A 310 -14.73 37.28 11.04
N GLY A 311 -13.94 37.69 12.05
CA GLY A 311 -14.25 38.83 12.93
C GLY A 311 -15.52 38.68 13.77
N GLN A 312 -16.07 37.46 13.89
CA GLN A 312 -17.39 37.21 14.46
C GLN A 312 -17.41 37.37 15.99
N SER A 313 -16.40 36.83 16.68
CA SER A 313 -16.26 36.97 18.14
C SER A 313 -14.82 36.74 18.60
N LYS A 314 -14.08 37.83 18.84
CA LYS A 314 -12.69 37.76 19.34
C LYS A 314 -12.58 37.01 20.67
N LYS A 315 -13.56 37.17 21.56
CA LYS A 315 -13.56 36.50 22.86
C LYS A 315 -13.78 34.99 22.73
N ALA A 316 -14.71 34.56 21.87
CA ALA A 316 -14.93 33.13 21.64
C ALA A 316 -13.74 32.48 20.93
N ALA A 317 -13.16 33.18 19.95
CA ALA A 317 -11.93 32.76 19.29
C ALA A 317 -10.79 32.55 20.31
N ASP A 318 -10.53 33.53 21.18
CA ASP A 318 -9.47 33.43 22.20
C ASP A 318 -9.66 32.25 23.15
N VAL A 319 -10.90 32.01 23.61
CA VAL A 319 -11.22 30.86 24.49
C VAL A 319 -10.91 29.54 23.81
N LEU A 320 -11.27 29.38 22.53
CA LEU A 320 -11.02 28.16 21.78
C LEU A 320 -9.54 27.97 21.46
N LEU A 321 -8.85 29.02 21.03
CA LEU A 321 -7.42 28.98 20.73
C LEU A 321 -6.57 28.69 21.97
N THR A 322 -6.93 29.27 23.12
CA THR A 322 -6.29 28.97 24.41
C THR A 322 -6.50 27.51 24.81
N ARG A 323 -7.71 26.96 24.55
CA ARG A 323 -8.01 25.54 24.81
C ARG A 323 -7.22 24.61 23.89
N ALA A 324 -7.12 24.94 22.60
CA ALA A 324 -6.30 24.22 21.64
C ALA A 324 -4.84 24.21 22.09
N TYR A 325 -4.27 25.38 22.41
CA TYR A 325 -2.90 25.51 22.92
C TYR A 325 -2.65 24.66 24.18
N GLY A 326 -3.57 24.67 25.14
CA GLY A 326 -3.50 23.83 26.34
C GLY A 326 -3.55 22.33 26.00
N GLY A 327 -4.49 21.93 25.15
CA GLY A 327 -4.67 20.54 24.72
C GLY A 327 -3.45 19.99 23.99
N VAL A 328 -2.86 20.77 23.08
CA VAL A 328 -1.64 20.40 22.35
C VAL A 328 -0.45 20.20 23.30
N ASN A 329 -0.26 21.10 24.26
CA ASN A 329 0.80 20.95 25.27
C ASN A 329 0.63 19.67 26.09
N SER A 330 -0.61 19.32 26.48
CA SER A 330 -0.88 18.07 27.16
C SER A 330 -0.56 16.84 26.31
N VAL A 331 -0.86 16.87 25.00
CA VAL A 331 -0.52 15.77 24.08
C VAL A 331 1.00 15.60 23.97
N ILE A 332 1.76 16.69 23.81
CA ILE A 332 3.23 16.67 23.74
C ILE A 332 3.85 16.14 25.04
N GLN A 333 3.28 16.49 26.19
CA GLN A 333 3.76 16.01 27.48
C GLN A 333 3.47 14.52 27.67
N ASP A 334 2.25 14.10 27.36
CA ASP A 334 1.80 12.72 27.58
C ASP A 334 2.42 11.74 26.58
N SER A 335 2.82 12.18 25.39
CA SER A 335 3.42 11.32 24.38
C SER A 335 4.72 10.66 24.81
N VAL A 336 5.40 11.20 25.83
CA VAL A 336 6.61 10.62 26.41
C VAL A 336 6.33 9.26 27.07
N SER A 337 5.15 9.10 27.66
CA SER A 337 4.74 7.90 28.41
C SER A 337 3.61 7.11 27.74
N THR A 338 2.85 7.77 26.86
CA THR A 338 1.68 7.21 26.18
C THR A 338 1.89 7.28 24.68
N PRO A 339 2.24 6.18 24.00
CA PRO A 339 2.45 6.20 22.56
C PRO A 339 1.12 6.41 21.82
N ASN A 340 1.19 7.01 20.63
CA ASN A 340 0.06 7.02 19.70
C ASN A 340 -0.26 5.58 19.29
N ARG A 341 -1.51 5.18 19.53
CA ARG A 341 -2.02 3.82 19.24
C ARG A 341 -2.70 3.73 17.87
N MET A 342 -2.93 4.85 17.19
CA MET A 342 -3.50 4.82 15.83
C MET A 342 -2.47 4.26 14.84
N PRO A 343 -2.86 3.31 13.97
CA PRO A 343 -1.96 2.75 12.96
C PRO A 343 -1.71 3.76 11.83
N PHE A 344 -0.69 3.50 11.03
CA PHE A 344 -0.29 4.22 9.82
C PHE A 344 0.09 5.68 10.04
N MET A 345 0.52 6.00 11.26
CA MET A 345 1.05 7.29 11.63
C MET A 345 2.21 7.08 12.60
N THR A 346 3.42 7.31 12.10
CA THR A 346 4.63 7.15 12.90
C THR A 346 4.62 8.10 14.09
N HIS A 347 5.36 7.75 15.14
CA HIS A 347 5.46 8.59 16.33
C HIS A 347 6.04 9.98 16.00
N ALA A 348 7.05 10.03 15.13
CA ALA A 348 7.64 11.27 14.64
C ALA A 348 6.62 12.12 13.85
N ALA A 349 5.84 11.52 12.94
CA ALA A 349 4.81 12.24 12.20
C ALA A 349 3.72 12.79 13.13
N PHE A 350 3.20 11.96 14.05
CA PHE A 350 2.21 12.37 15.05
C PHE A 350 2.69 13.57 15.88
N LEU A 351 3.92 13.52 16.39
CA LEU A 351 4.48 14.62 17.17
C LEU A 351 4.78 15.85 16.32
N GLY A 352 5.32 15.67 15.11
CA GLY A 352 5.58 16.76 14.19
C GLY A 352 4.32 17.56 13.86
N GLU A 353 3.22 16.87 13.54
CA GLU A 353 1.92 17.51 13.33
C GLU A 353 1.37 18.17 14.60
N THR A 354 1.57 17.56 15.77
CA THR A 354 1.17 18.14 17.06
C THR A 354 1.94 19.43 17.37
N TYR A 355 3.25 19.47 17.11
CA TYR A 355 4.06 20.67 17.23
C TYR A 355 3.68 21.74 16.20
N ALA A 356 3.35 21.35 14.97
CA ALA A 356 2.83 22.27 13.95
C ALA A 356 1.53 22.93 14.41
N LEU A 357 0.62 22.16 15.00
CA LEU A 357 -0.61 22.68 15.61
C LEU A 357 -0.33 23.62 16.79
N LYS A 358 0.69 23.33 17.63
CA LYS A 358 1.12 24.26 18.69
C LYS A 358 1.54 25.60 18.10
N ALA A 359 2.40 25.59 17.07
CA ALA A 359 2.87 26.80 16.41
C ALA A 359 1.70 27.58 15.77
N ALA A 360 0.78 26.88 15.11
CA ALA A 360 -0.43 27.47 14.51
C ALA A 360 -1.33 28.13 15.56
N ALA A 361 -1.58 27.45 16.69
CA ALA A 361 -2.38 28.00 17.78
C ALA A 361 -1.73 29.26 18.38
N ILE A 362 -0.42 29.26 18.60
CA ILE A 362 0.29 30.46 19.10
C ILE A 362 0.19 31.62 18.11
N SER A 363 0.38 31.36 16.82
CA SER A 363 0.26 32.36 15.76
C SER A 363 -1.16 32.95 15.70
N ALA A 364 -2.19 32.10 15.75
CA ALA A 364 -3.58 32.55 15.79
C ALA A 364 -3.91 33.36 17.06
N MET A 365 -3.44 32.93 18.23
CA MET A 365 -3.61 33.68 19.49
C MET A 365 -2.98 35.07 19.42
N LYS A 366 -1.82 35.19 18.78
CA LYS A 366 -1.20 36.49 18.52
C LYS A 366 -2.10 37.35 17.64
N GLY A 367 -2.68 36.82 16.57
CA GLY A 367 -3.60 37.56 15.70
C GLY A 367 -4.85 38.09 16.42
N VAL A 368 -5.34 37.37 17.45
CA VAL A 368 -6.56 37.76 18.19
C VAL A 368 -6.27 38.76 19.32
N GLU A 369 -5.19 38.55 20.09
CA GLU A 369 -4.92 39.27 21.34
C GLU A 369 -3.56 39.98 21.40
N GLY A 370 -2.75 39.91 20.34
CA GLY A 370 -1.36 40.38 20.33
C GLY A 370 -1.18 41.78 20.87
N ASP A 371 -2.00 42.72 20.42
CA ASP A 371 -1.93 44.14 20.81
C ASP A 371 -2.23 44.39 22.31
N LYS A 372 -2.88 43.44 22.99
CA LYS A 372 -3.25 43.54 24.41
C LYS A 372 -2.24 42.87 25.34
N LYS A 373 -1.32 42.04 24.80
CA LYS A 373 -0.37 41.30 25.62
C LYS A 373 0.86 42.16 25.93
N LYS A 374 1.37 42.03 27.16
CA LYS A 374 2.63 42.67 27.57
C LYS A 374 3.77 42.18 26.67
N LYS A 375 4.74 43.06 26.36
CA LYS A 375 5.91 42.74 25.53
C LYS A 375 6.65 41.47 25.98
N THR A 376 6.76 41.25 27.29
CA THR A 376 7.39 40.04 27.86
C THR A 376 6.60 38.76 27.58
N ALA A 377 5.26 38.82 27.61
CA ALA A 377 4.40 37.70 27.27
C ALA A 377 4.45 37.38 25.76
N LEU A 378 4.51 38.41 24.92
CA LEU A 378 4.69 38.26 23.47
C LEU A 378 6.04 37.61 23.13
N ALA A 379 7.13 38.07 23.76
CA ALA A 379 8.46 37.48 23.56
C ALA A 379 8.51 36.00 23.99
N LYS A 380 7.78 35.63 25.06
CA LYS A 380 7.65 34.22 25.47
C LYS A 380 6.90 33.40 24.42
N LEU A 381 5.76 33.90 23.92
CA LEU A 381 4.99 33.22 22.88
C LEU A 381 5.81 33.07 21.59
N GLU A 382 6.57 34.09 21.21
CA GLU A 382 7.47 34.04 20.06
C GLU A 382 8.52 32.93 20.19
N LEU A 383 9.15 32.80 21.37
CA LEU A 383 10.11 31.74 21.63
C LEU A 383 9.47 30.35 21.56
N GLU A 384 8.28 30.21 22.13
CA GLU A 384 7.53 28.95 22.09
C GLU A 384 7.06 28.60 20.67
N PHE A 385 6.67 29.59 19.88
CA PHE A 385 6.33 29.43 18.47
C PHE A 385 7.52 28.87 17.68
N LYS A 386 8.69 29.51 17.77
CA LYS A 386 9.90 29.06 17.06
C LYS A 386 10.29 27.65 17.49
N THR A 387 10.30 27.40 18.79
CA THR A 387 10.63 26.07 19.33
C THR A 387 9.65 25.00 18.82
N ALA A 388 8.36 25.30 18.77
CA ALA A 388 7.37 24.37 18.24
C ALA A 388 7.57 24.14 16.73
N LEU A 389 7.78 25.20 15.96
CA LEU A 389 7.99 25.13 14.52
C LEU A 389 9.25 24.34 14.14
N ASP A 390 10.36 24.58 14.84
CA ASP A 390 11.62 23.85 14.62
C ASP A 390 11.45 22.35 14.93
N ASN A 391 10.76 22.01 16.03
CA ASN A 391 10.47 20.62 16.36
C ASN A 391 9.52 19.98 15.32
N ALA A 392 8.53 20.72 14.83
CA ALA A 392 7.62 20.23 13.79
C ALA A 392 8.39 19.88 12.50
N LEU A 393 9.23 20.78 12.01
CA LEU A 393 10.05 20.58 10.81
C LEU A 393 11.11 19.49 10.99
N LYS A 394 11.68 19.34 12.19
CA LYS A 394 12.64 18.28 12.50
C LYS A 394 11.99 16.89 12.48
N LEU A 395 10.78 16.76 13.04
CA LEU A 395 10.10 15.48 13.21
C LEU A 395 9.26 15.08 11.98
N CYS A 396 8.70 16.06 11.28
CA CYS A 396 7.89 15.85 10.08
C CYS A 396 8.22 16.93 9.03
N PRO A 397 9.33 16.78 8.28
CA PRO A 397 9.75 17.76 7.27
C PRO A 397 8.73 18.00 6.16
N GLU A 398 7.89 17.00 5.88
CA GLU A 398 6.81 17.07 4.87
C GLU A 398 5.49 17.63 5.42
N CYS A 399 5.43 18.02 6.70
CA CYS A 399 4.23 18.61 7.29
C CYS A 399 3.90 19.95 6.61
N ARG A 400 2.83 19.96 5.79
CA ARG A 400 2.41 21.15 5.04
C ARG A 400 2.19 22.37 5.95
N LEU A 401 1.50 22.19 7.08
CA LEU A 401 1.20 23.28 8.02
C LEU A 401 2.49 23.91 8.59
N ALA A 402 3.47 23.09 8.97
CA ALA A 402 4.75 23.59 9.48
C ALA A 402 5.52 24.36 8.39
N ARG A 403 5.55 23.84 7.16
CA ARG A 403 6.21 24.51 6.03
C ARG A 403 5.55 25.86 5.69
N GLU A 404 4.22 25.89 5.64
CA GLU A 404 3.47 27.13 5.43
C GLU A 404 3.77 28.16 6.53
N LEU A 405 3.72 27.75 7.81
CA LEU A 405 4.06 28.62 8.94
C LEU A 405 5.50 29.15 8.88
N PHE A 406 6.45 28.32 8.46
CA PHE A 406 7.85 28.71 8.29
C PHE A 406 8.03 29.72 7.16
N ASP A 407 7.38 29.50 6.02
CA ASP A 407 7.41 30.42 4.89
C ASP A 407 6.80 31.78 5.25
N TYR A 408 5.73 31.81 6.04
CA TYR A 408 5.18 33.06 6.57
C TYR A 408 6.13 33.73 7.57
N TYR A 409 6.63 32.97 8.55
CA TYR A 409 7.50 33.49 9.60
C TYR A 409 8.81 34.07 9.03
N THR A 410 9.39 33.46 8.00
CA THR A 410 10.62 33.96 7.35
C THR A 410 10.39 35.26 6.57
N LYS A 411 9.18 35.52 6.09
CA LYS A 411 8.82 36.74 5.33
C LYS A 411 8.37 37.88 6.23
N GLU A 412 7.53 37.57 7.22
CA GLU A 412 6.82 38.58 8.01
C GLU A 412 7.33 38.70 9.45
N GLY A 413 8.18 37.77 9.89
CA GLY A 413 8.55 37.62 11.29
C GLY A 413 7.47 36.90 12.10
N PHE A 414 7.62 36.90 13.42
CA PHE A 414 6.56 36.41 14.30
C PHE A 414 5.37 37.34 14.21
#